data_AF-A0A4V1KSV0-F1
#
_entry.id   AF-A0A4V1KSV0-F1
#
_cell.length_a   1.000
_cell.length_b   1.000
_cell.length_c   1.000
_cell.angle_alpha   90.00
_cell.angle_beta   90.00
_cell.angle_gamma   90.00
#
_symmetry.space_group_name_H-M   'P 1'
#
loop_
_entity.id
_entity.type
_entity.pdbx_description
1 polymer ?
#
loop_
_entity_poly.entity_id
_entity_poly.type
_entity_poly.pdbx_seq_one_letter_code
_entity_poly.pdbx_strand_id
1 'polypeptide(L)' 'MVNVENQIPLFLSRQEVAKMLGVSLVTLHNLKKSKIVVPTHKIGRKPLYLYSELLKQIELSNYKTAA' A
#
# COMPACT_ATOMS: atom_id res chain seq x y z
N MET A 1 25.27 19.01 -1.39
CA MET A 1 23.89 19.16 -1.90
C MET A 1 23.42 17.76 -2.27
N VAL A 2 22.51 17.17 -1.50
CA VAL A 2 22.08 15.79 -1.76
C VAL A 2 21.15 15.83 -2.97
N ASN A 3 21.53 15.15 -4.05
CA ASN A 3 20.70 15.04 -5.24
C ASN A 3 19.34 14.47 -4.82
N VAL A 4 18.30 15.27 -5.04
CA VAL A 4 16.91 14.82 -4.90
C VAL A 4 16.68 13.83 -6.03
N GLU A 5 16.90 12.56 -5.73
CA GLU A 5 16.65 11.47 -6.66
C GLU A 5 15.21 11.60 -7.15
N ASN A 6 15.08 11.68 -8.47
CA ASN A 6 13.82 11.65 -9.19
C ASN A 6 13.18 10.27 -9.00
N GLN A 7 12.65 10.01 -7.80
CA GLN A 7 12.01 8.73 -7.47
C GLN A 7 10.68 8.71 -8.21
N ILE A 8 10.67 8.01 -9.34
CA ILE A 8 9.45 7.70 -10.08
C ILE A 8 8.47 7.08 -9.07
N PRO A 9 7.26 7.64 -8.91
CA PRO A 9 6.31 7.12 -7.94
C PRO A 9 6.02 5.66 -8.25
N LEU A 10 6.47 4.77 -7.36
CA LEU A 10 6.31 3.34 -7.51
C LEU A 10 4.86 2.97 -7.17
N PHE A 11 4.07 2.75 -8.22
CA PHE A 11 2.70 2.25 -8.09
C PHE A 11 2.70 0.73 -8.14
N LEU A 12 2.14 0.12 -7.10
CA LEU A 12 1.97 -1.30 -6.99
C LEU A 12 0.53 -1.71 -7.31
N SER A 13 0.40 -2.75 -8.11
CA SER A 13 -0.85 -3.49 -8.30
C SER A 13 -1.23 -4.29 -7.06
N ARG A 14 -2.48 -4.75 -7.01
CA ARG A 14 -2.96 -5.61 -5.91
C ARG A 14 -2.11 -6.88 -5.72
N GLN A 15 -1.57 -7.45 -6.80
CA GLN A 15 -0.73 -8.65 -6.74
C GLN A 15 0.63 -8.34 -6.11
N GLU A 16 1.26 -7.24 -6.52
CA GLU A 16 2.56 -6.82 -5.98
C GLU A 16 2.46 -6.45 -4.50
N VAL A 17 1.40 -5.73 -4.10
CA VAL A 17 1.15 -5.42 -2.68
C VAL A 17 0.97 -6.69 -1.85
N ALA A 18 0.18 -7.66 -2.34
CA ALA A 18 -0.02 -8.92 -1.61
C ALA A 18 1.30 -9.69 -1.44
N LYS A 19 2.13 -9.73 -2.48
CA LYS A 19 3.46 -10.35 -2.44
C LYS A 19 4.39 -9.62 -1.47
N MET A 20 4.41 -8.28 -1.51
CA MET A 20 5.23 -7.45 -0.62
C MET A 20 4.88 -7.67 0.85
N LEU A 21 3.59 -7.74 1.16
CA LEU A 21 3.12 -7.95 2.54
C LEU A 21 3.14 -9.42 2.97
N GLY A 22 3.46 -10.35 2.06
CA GLY A 22 3.41 -11.78 2.36
C GLY A 22 2.01 -12.30 2.69
N VAL A 23 0.95 -11.65 2.17
CA VAL A 23 -0.45 -12.01 2.45
C VAL A 23 -1.17 -12.51 1.20
N SER A 24 -2.27 -13.24 1.39
CA SER A 24 -3.13 -13.63 0.28
C SER A 24 -3.88 -12.43 -0.32
N LEU A 25 -4.30 -12.54 -1.59
CA LEU A 25 -5.16 -11.54 -2.23
C LEU A 25 -6.48 -11.32 -1.49
N VAL A 26 -7.01 -12.37 -0.84
CA VAL A 26 -8.24 -12.32 -0.04
C VAL A 26 -8.00 -11.50 1.23
N THR A 27 -6.89 -11.77 1.93
CA THR A 27 -6.46 -10.99 3.10
C THR A 27 -6.30 -9.52 2.73
N LEU A 28 -5.63 -9.21 1.62
CA LEU A 28 -5.49 -7.82 1.14
C LEU A 28 -6.85 -7.17 0.82
N HIS A 29 -7.81 -7.93 0.29
CA HIS A 29 -9.17 -7.42 0.08
C HIS A 29 -9.88 -7.09 1.39
N ASN A 30 -9.72 -7.94 2.41
CA ASN A 30 -10.27 -7.69 3.75
C ASN A 30 -9.61 -6.46 4.40
N LEU A 31 -8.29 -6.32 4.31
CA LEU A 31 -7.56 -5.13 4.80
C LEU A 31 -8.04 -3.85 4.11
N LYS A 32 -8.31 -3.91 2.80
CA LYS A 32 -8.94 -2.80 2.07
C LYS A 32 -10.35 -2.51 2.59
N LYS A 33 -11.19 -3.52 2.79
CA LYS A 33 -12.55 -3.36 3.31
C LYS A 33 -12.54 -2.73 4.71
N SER A 34 -11.57 -3.11 5.54
CA SER A 34 -11.34 -2.55 6.88
C SER A 34 -10.62 -1.19 6.87
N LYS A 35 -10.35 -0.61 5.69
CA LYS A 35 -9.66 0.68 5.51
C LYS A 35 -8.24 0.74 6.12
N ILE A 36 -7.60 -0.42 6.30
CA ILE A 36 -6.21 -0.52 6.76
C ILE A 36 -5.26 -0.25 5.61
N VAL A 37 -5.53 -0.84 4.43
CA VAL A 37 -4.73 -0.63 3.21
C VAL A 37 -5.62 -0.11 2.10
N VAL A 38 -5.51 1.19 1.80
CA VAL A 38 -6.38 1.91 0.87
C VAL A 38 -5.62 2.24 -0.41
N PRO A 39 -6.14 1.84 -1.59
CA PRO A 39 -5.53 2.22 -2.86
C PRO A 39 -5.61 3.73 -3.06
N THR A 40 -4.46 4.32 -3.36
CA THR A 40 -4.31 5.76 -3.57
C THR A 40 -4.70 6.21 -4.97
N HIS A 41 -4.55 5.33 -5.96
CA HIS A 41 -4.71 5.66 -7.37
C HIS A 41 -5.54 4.59 -8.08
N LYS A 42 -6.10 4.94 -9.24
CA LYS A 42 -6.82 4.01 -10.11
C LYS A 42 -6.49 4.30 -11.56
N ILE A 43 -6.23 3.26 -12.34
CA ILE A 43 -6.16 3.34 -13.80
C ILE A 43 -7.31 2.50 -14.35
N GLY A 44 -8.33 3.19 -14.88
CA GLY A 44 -9.61 2.58 -15.24
C GLY A 44 -10.25 1.88 -14.03
N ARG A 45 -10.44 0.56 -14.11
CA ARG A 45 -11.00 -0.28 -13.03
C ARG A 45 -9.93 -0.89 -12.11
N LYS A 46 -8.65 -0.68 -12.38
CA LYS A 46 -7.54 -1.30 -11.63
C LYS A 46 -7.09 -0.36 -10.50
N PRO A 47 -7.22 -0.76 -9.22
CA PRO A 47 -6.67 0.02 -8.10
C PRO A 47 -5.16 -0.14 -8.04
N LEU A 48 -4.47 0.96 -7.73
CA LEU A 48 -3.03 1.05 -7.55
C LEU A 48 -2.69 1.66 -6.20
N TYR A 49 -1.59 1.20 -5.62
CA TYR A 49 -1.10 1.57 -4.31
C TYR A 49 0.23 2.29 -4.49
N LEU A 50 0.29 3.55 -4.08
CA LEU A 50 1.55 4.27 -4.02
C LEU A 50 2.38 3.67 -2.88
N TYR A 51 3.58 3.20 -3.20
CA TYR A 51 4.45 2.49 -2.25
C TYR A 51 4.69 3.26 -0.94
N SER A 52 4.98 4.56 -1.04
CA SER A 52 5.25 5.41 0.12
C SER A 52 4.04 5.55 1.05
N GLU A 53 2.84 5.71 0.49
CA GLU A 53 1.59 5.79 1.26
C GLU A 53 1.20 4.44 1.86
N LEU A 54 1.43 3.35 1.13
CA LEU A 54 1.19 2.00 1.63
C LEU A 54 2.01 1.73 2.90
N LEU A 55 3.29 2.11 2.90
CA LEU A 55 4.15 1.96 4.08
C LEU A 55 3.60 2.76 5.29
N LYS A 56 3.20 4.02 5.08
CA LYS A 56 2.60 4.84 6.16
C LYS A 56 1.34 4.20 6.73
N GLN A 57 0.48 3.67 5.88
CA GLN A 57 -0.78 3.04 6.30
C GLN A 57 -0.53 1.79 7.16
N ILE A 58 0.48 1.00 6.82
CA ILE A 58 0.87 -0.19 7.58
C ILE A 58 1.47 0.21 8.93
N GLU A 59 2.37 1.19 8.93
CA GLU A 59 3.00 1.69 10.14
C GLU A 59 1.95 2.18 11.14
N LEU A 60 1.02 3.03 10.70
CA LEU A 60 -0.10 3.51 11.50
C LEU A 60 -1.01 2.40 12.04
N SER A 61 -1.15 1.31 11.29
CA SER A 61 -1.97 0.17 11.71
C SER A 61 -1.29 -0.66 12.80
N ASN A 62 0.02 -0.83 12.73
CA ASN A 62 0.79 -1.51 13.77
C ASN A 62 0.71 -0.76 15.11
N TYR A 63 0.79 0.58 15.10
CA TYR A 63 0.67 1.38 16.31
C TYR A 63 -0.71 1.26 17.00
N LYS A 64 -1.80 1.09 16.24
CA LYS A 64 -3.15 0.94 16.81
C LYS A 64 -3.36 -0.37 17.58
N THR A 65 -2.50 -1.37 17.38
CA THR A 65 -2.63 -2.68 18.03
C THR A 65 -1.83 -2.77 19.33
N ALA A 66 -0.97 -1.79 19.61
CA ALA A 66 -0.06 -1.75 20.75
C ALA A 66 -0.52 -0.82 21.89
N ALA A 67 -1.77 -0.36 21.87
CA ALA A 67 -2.36 0.54 22.87
C ALA A 67 -3.47 -0.15 23.67
#